data_AF-A0A965MZN7-F1
#
_entry.id   AF-A0A965MZN7-F1
#
_cell.length_a   1.000
_cell.length_b   1.000
_cell.length_c   1.000
_cell.angle_alpha   90.00
_cell.angle_beta   90.00
_cell.angle_gamma   90.00
#
_symmetry.space_group_name_H-M   'P 1'
#
loop_
_entity.id
_entity.type
_entity.pdbx_description
1 polymer ?
#
loop_
_entity_poly.entity_id
_entity_poly.type
_entity_poly.pdbx_seq_one_letter_code
_entity_poly.pdbx_strand_id
1 'polypeptide(L)' 'MARYRGPKNRIARKFGANIFGRRKNPLATKSNPPGMH' A
#
# COMPACT_ATOMS: atom_id res chain seq x y z
N MET A 1 -20.52 -0.72 -11.11
CA MET A 1 -19.09 -0.42 -10.86
C MET A 1 -18.53 -1.33 -9.78
N ALA A 2 -17.50 -2.12 -10.09
CA ALA A 2 -16.83 -2.97 -9.10
C ALA A 2 -15.77 -2.15 -8.32
N ARG A 3 -15.70 -2.35 -7.00
CA ARG A 3 -14.70 -1.72 -6.13
C ARG A 3 -13.66 -2.74 -5.69
N TYR A 4 -12.38 -2.36 -5.75
CA TYR A 4 -11.31 -3.18 -5.19
C TYR A 4 -11.42 -3.24 -3.65
N ARG A 5 -11.57 -4.45 -3.10
CA ARG A 5 -11.65 -4.72 -1.65
C ARG A 5 -10.39 -5.37 -1.09
N GLY A 6 -9.33 -5.53 -1.89
CA GLY A 6 -8.10 -6.18 -1.48
C GLY A 6 -7.16 -5.31 -0.62
N PRO A 7 -5.97 -5.81 -0.28
CA PRO A 7 -5.07 -5.14 0.65
C PRO A 7 -4.57 -3.78 0.13
N LYS A 8 -5.02 -2.69 0.76
CA LYS A 8 -4.65 -1.31 0.42
C LYS A 8 -3.15 -1.04 0.62
N ASN A 9 -2.54 -1.67 1.63
CA ASN A 9 -1.11 -1.53 1.89
C ASN A 9 -0.23 -2.06 0.74
N ARG A 10 -0.71 -3.08 0.00
CA ARG A 10 0.00 -3.60 -1.16
C ARG A 10 0.08 -2.55 -2.28
N ILE A 11 -1.00 -1.82 -2.49
CA ILE A 11 -1.05 -0.73 -3.49
C ILE A 11 -0.11 0.39 -3.07
N ALA A 12 -0.21 0.86 -1.82
CA ALA A 12 0.64 1.94 -1.33
C ALA A 12 2.15 1.60 -1.44
N ARG A 13 2.54 0.36 -1.12
CA ARG A 13 3.93 -0.11 -1.27
C ARG A 13 4.36 -0.34 -2.71
N LYS A 14 3.44 -0.76 -3.59
CA LYS A 14 3.75 -0.94 -5.02
C LYS A 14 4.05 0.39 -5.71
N PHE A 15 3.34 1.46 -5.32
CA PHE A 15 3.49 2.79 -5.93
C PHE A 15 4.35 3.75 -5.10
N GLY A 16 4.89 3.32 -3.95
CA GLY A 16 5.69 4.17 -3.07
C GLY A 16 4.95 5.39 -2.52
N ALA A 17 3.62 5.41 -2.59
CA ALA A 17 2.79 6.57 -2.23
C ALA A 17 1.65 6.17 -1.30
N ASN A 18 1.51 6.86 -0.17
CA ASN A 18 0.41 6.64 0.76
C ASN A 18 -0.83 7.46 0.36
N ILE A 19 -1.78 6.79 -0.30
CA ILE A 19 -3.06 7.39 -0.73
C ILE A 19 -4.23 7.08 0.22
N PHE A 20 -3.99 6.41 1.35
CA PHE A 20 -5.03 5.92 2.26
C PHE A 20 -5.02 6.64 3.63
N GLY A 21 -4.26 7.73 3.75
CA GLY A 21 -4.24 8.61 4.91
C GLY A 21 -3.20 8.25 5.98
N ARG A 22 -3.02 9.15 6.95
CA ARG A 22 -1.93 9.10 7.96
C ARG A 22 -2.00 7.90 8.91
N ARG A 23 -3.20 7.46 9.30
CA ARG A 23 -3.39 6.32 10.23
C ARG A 23 -2.96 4.97 9.64
N LYS A 24 -2.86 4.86 8.31
CA LYS A 24 -2.47 3.65 7.60
C LYS A 24 -1.31 3.98 6.67
N ASN A 25 -0.12 4.23 7.24
CA ASN A 25 1.10 4.48 6.49
C ASN A 25 2.00 3.22 6.44
N PRO A 26 1.80 2.31 5.48
CA PRO A 26 2.65 1.12 5.34
C PRO A 26 4.08 1.45 4.90
N LEU A 27 4.34 2.66 4.38
CA LEU A 27 5.68 3.09 3.96
C LEU A 27 6.56 3.45 5.15
N ALA A 28 5.97 3.78 6.30
CA ALA A 28 6.73 4.06 7.52
C ALA A 28 7.43 2.81 8.09
N THR A 29 6.84 1.63 7.89
CA THR A 29 7.39 0.36 8.40
C THR A 29 8.03 -0.49 7.31
N LYS A 30 7.47 -0.50 6.08
CA LYS A 30 7.99 -1.31 4.97
C LYS A 30 7.78 -0.60 3.62
N SER A 31 8.73 0.24 3.24
CA SER A 31 8.68 1.04 2.00
C SER A 31 8.98 0.24 0.73
N ASN A 32 9.77 -0.83 0.84
CA ASN A 32 10.12 -1.70 -0.28
C ASN A 32 8.88 -2.32 -0.96
N PRO A 33 8.92 -2.58 -2.28
CA PRO A 33 7.80 -3.16 -3.01
C PRO A 33 7.31 -4.49 -2.42
N PRO A 34 6.02 -4.83 -2.56
CA PRO A 34 5.52 -6.15 -2.20
C PRO A 34 6.03 -7.19 -3.20
N GLY A 35 6.65 -8.26 -2.69
CA GLY A 35 7.20 -9.35 -3.49
C GLY A 35 8.23 -10.14 -2.67
N MET A 36 8.66 -11.29 -3.20
CA MET A 36 9.71 -12.13 -2.61
C MET A 36 11.10 -11.85 -3.22
N HIS A 37 11.16 -11.11 -4.32
CA HIS A 37 12.38 -10.90 -5.11
C HIS A 37 13.37 -9.98 -4.39
#